data_AF-A0A539DWQ9-F1
#
_entry.id   AF-A0A539DWQ9-F1
#
_cell.length_a   1.000
_cell.length_b   1.000
_cell.length_c   1.000
_cell.angle_alpha   90.00
_cell.angle_beta   90.00
_cell.angle_gamma   90.00
#
_symmetry.space_group_name_H-M   'P 1'
#
loop_
_entity.id
_entity.type
_entity.pdbx_description
1 polymer ?
#
loop_
_entity_poly.entity_id
_entity_poly.type
_entity_poly.pdbx_seq_one_letter_code
_entity_poly.pdbx_strand_id
1 'polypeptide(L)' 'MLTSQPSALKPATKLLDQVREVIQRKHYSRKTEKSYVGWIKRFILFHCKRHP' A
#
# COMPACT_ATOMS: atom_id res chain seq x y z
N MET A 1 7.02 -24.19 -2.11
CA MET A 1 7.70 -22.94 -1.70
C MET A 1 6.73 -21.77 -1.94
N LEU A 2 5.98 -21.36 -0.91
CA LEU A 2 4.87 -20.40 -1.02
C LEU A 2 5.39 -18.96 -0.78
N THR A 3 5.57 -18.15 -1.82
CA THR A 3 5.83 -16.71 -1.65
C THR A 3 4.66 -15.88 -2.19
N SER A 4 3.68 -15.72 -1.31
CA SER A 4 2.68 -14.63 -1.23
C SER A 4 2.04 -14.18 -2.55
N GLN A 5 0.79 -14.55 -2.79
CA GLN A 5 -0.21 -13.65 -3.39
C GLN A 5 -0.78 -12.75 -2.29
N PRO A 6 -1.12 -11.49 -2.60
CA PRO A 6 -2.25 -10.88 -1.95
C PRO A 6 -3.24 -10.27 -2.96
N SER A 7 -4.49 -10.68 -2.75
CA SER A 7 -5.73 -9.92 -2.94
C SER A 7 -6.16 -9.57 -4.38
N ALA A 8 -6.91 -10.50 -4.96
CA ALA A 8 -8.22 -10.13 -5.49
C ALA A 8 -9.03 -9.46 -4.38
N LEU A 9 -9.59 -8.27 -4.64
CA LEU A 9 -10.86 -7.70 -4.15
C LEU A 9 -10.90 -6.18 -4.42
N LYS A 10 -11.61 -5.78 -5.49
CA LYS A 10 -12.22 -4.44 -5.64
C LYS A 10 -13.44 -4.38 -4.68
N PRO A 11 -13.91 -3.23 -4.11
CA PRO A 11 -13.98 -1.91 -4.74
C PRO A 11 -13.56 -0.71 -3.86
N ALA A 12 -13.58 0.47 -4.50
CA ALA A 12 -13.25 1.82 -4.03
C ALA A 12 -11.75 2.16 -3.97
N THR A 13 -11.26 2.73 -5.08
CA THR A 13 -10.28 3.84 -5.15
C THR A 13 -9.57 4.19 -3.83
N LYS A 14 -8.68 3.31 -3.36
CA LYS A 14 -7.86 3.56 -2.17
C LYS A 14 -6.43 3.81 -2.63
N LEU A 15 -5.89 4.98 -2.30
CA LEU A 15 -4.49 5.40 -2.50
C LEU A 15 -3.48 4.26 -2.25
N LEU A 16 -3.76 3.41 -1.26
CA LEU A 16 -2.92 2.28 -0.89
C LEU A 16 -2.79 1.21 -1.99
N ASP A 17 -3.80 1.02 -2.81
CA ASP A 17 -3.79 0.05 -3.91
C ASP A 17 -2.90 0.54 -5.06
N GLN A 18 -3.02 1.82 -5.41
CA GLN A 18 -2.12 2.46 -6.39
C GLN A 18 -0.66 2.39 -5.95
N VAL A 19 -0.40 2.64 -4.67
CA VAL A 19 0.96 2.54 -4.11
C VAL A 19 1.48 1.11 -4.21
N ARG A 20 0.64 0.10 -3.96
CA ARG A 20 1.03 -1.31 -4.13
C ARG A 20 1.38 -1.65 -5.57
N GLU A 21 0.58 -1.21 -6.53
CA GLU A 21 0.86 -1.41 -7.95
C GLU A 21 2.20 -0.78 -8.35
N VAL A 22 2.46 0.47 -7.93
CA VAL A 22 3.72 1.16 -8.24
C VAL A 22 4.92 0.44 -7.63
N ILE A 23 4.80 0.01 -6.36
CA ILE A 23 5.89 -0.70 -5.67
C ILE A 23 6.16 -2.06 -6.33
N GLN A 24 5.13 -2.78 -6.75
CA GLN A 24 5.26 -4.05 -7.47
C GLN A 24 5.87 -3.87 -8.86
N ARG A 25 5.42 -2.88 -9.63
CA ARG A 25 6.00 -2.55 -10.95
C ARG A 25 7.48 -2.17 -10.86
N LYS A 26 7.88 -1.60 -9.73
CA LYS A 26 9.26 -1.20 -9.45
C LYS A 26 10.09 -2.32 -8.80
N HIS A 27 9.54 -3.54 -8.73
CA HIS A 27 10.19 -4.76 -8.24
C HIS A 27 10.77 -4.64 -6.84
N TYR A 28 10.18 -3.78 -5.99
CA TYR A 28 10.57 -3.72 -4.60
C TYR A 28 10.13 -4.98 -3.85
N SER A 29 10.92 -5.37 -2.86
CA SER A 29 10.58 -6.50 -1.99
C SER A 29 9.29 -6.24 -1.21
N ARG A 30 8.54 -7.32 -0.90
CA ARG A 30 7.32 -7.26 -0.08
C ARG A 30 7.55 -6.66 1.32
N LYS A 31 8.78 -6.67 1.83
CA LYS A 31 9.16 -6.02 3.10
C LYS A 31 9.09 -4.48 2.98
N THR A 32 9.51 -3.94 1.85
CA THR A 32 9.43 -2.51 1.52
C THR A 32 7.96 -2.12 1.33
N GLU A 33 7.17 -2.93 0.63
CA GLU A 33 5.73 -2.71 0.45
C GLU A 33 4.99 -2.55 1.79
N LYS A 34 5.20 -3.46 2.74
CA LYS A 34 4.60 -3.39 4.08
C LYS A 34 5.00 -2.13 4.84
N SER A 35 6.28 -1.75 4.74
CA SER A 35 6.81 -0.57 5.42
C SER A 35 6.18 0.72 4.88
N TYR A 36 6.09 0.85 3.55
CA TYR A 36 5.47 1.99 2.88
C TYR A 36 3.97 2.11 3.20
N VAL A 37 3.22 1.01 3.06
CA VAL A 37 1.78 1.01 3.40
C VAL A 37 1.56 1.37 4.88
N GLY A 38 2.43 0.90 5.79
CA GLY A 38 2.38 1.26 7.20
C GLY A 38 2.68 2.73 7.48
N TRP A 39 3.65 3.32 6.78
CA TRP A 39 3.94 4.76 6.86
C TRP A 39 2.80 5.61 6.31
N ILE A 40 2.23 5.24 5.17
CA ILE A 40 1.12 5.98 4.55
C ILE A 40 -0.14 5.94 5.42
N LYS A 41 -0.47 4.79 6.02
CA LYS A 41 -1.57 4.69 6.98
C LYS A 41 -1.36 5.60 8.18
N ARG A 42 -0.15 5.62 8.75
CA ARG A 42 0.21 6.51 9.86
C ARG A 42 0.16 7.98 9.46
N PHE A 43 0.61 8.31 8.26
CA PHE A 43 0.54 9.66 7.71
C PHE A 43 -0.91 10.15 7.57
N ILE A 44 -1.80 9.32 6.99
CA ILE A 44 -3.23 9.66 6.85
C ILE A 44 -3.92 9.83 8.21
N LEU A 45 -3.58 8.98 9.19
CA LEU A 45 -4.10 9.08 10.55
C LEU A 45 -3.58 10.32 11.29
N PHE A 46 -2.29 10.62 11.14
CA PHE A 46 -1.65 11.78 11.74
C PHE A 46 -2.23 13.11 11.22
N HIS A 47 -2.62 13.16 9.94
CA HIS A 47 -3.26 14.33 9.35
C HIS A 47 -4.78 14.40 9.55
N CYS A 48 -5.37 13.62 10.48
CA CYS A 48 -6.80 13.67 10.85
C CYS A 48 -7.75 13.72 9.64
N LYS A 49 -7.48 12.92 8.60
CA LYS A 49 -8.26 12.85 7.34
C LYS A 49 -8.35 14.17 6.55
N ARG A 50 -7.63 15.23 6.93
CA ARG A 50 -7.56 16.45 6.12
C ARG A 50 -6.37 16.34 5.18
N HIS A 51 -6.67 15.97 3.94
CA HIS A 51 -5.71 16.02 2.84
C HIS A 51 -5.31 17.49 2.65
N PRO A 52 -4.01 17.85 2.69
CA PRO A 52 -3.57 19.14 2.17
C PRO A 52 -3.86 19.26 0.67
#